data_AF-A0A7C2IIC8-F1
#
_entry.id   AF-A0A7C2IIC8-F1
#
_cell.length_a   1.000
_cell.length_b   1.000
_cell.length_c   1.000
_cell.angle_alpha   90.00
_cell.angle_beta   90.00
_cell.angle_gamma   90.00
#
_symmetry.space_group_name_H-M   'P 1'
#
loop_
_entity.id
_entity.type
_entity.pdbx_description
1 polymer ?
#
loop_
_entity_poly.entity_id
_entity_poly.type
_entity_poly.pdbx_seq_one_letter_code
_entity_poly.pdbx_strand_id
1 'polypeptide(L)'
;MKFNKAVFILIITLSVAAPVAVRSQTPGPAFRKGEVIVEVKPGASIEAVNARIGTITLQHLFGTNFYRLMTPRGKKENKFRKRLAKDADVLSAKLNPVVNSITLFGRILSGFPDGFASPGRA
;
A
#
# COMPACT_ATOMS: atom_id res chain seq x y z
N MET A 1 -1.98 39.51 -52.99
CA MET A 1 -0.97 38.66 -52.30
C MET A 1 -1.53 37.25 -52.16
N LYS A 2 -0.94 36.25 -52.83
CA LYS A 2 -1.35 34.84 -52.74
C LYS A 2 -0.62 34.20 -51.55
N PHE A 3 -1.33 33.92 -50.46
CA PHE A 3 -0.76 33.23 -49.29
C PHE A 3 -0.39 31.79 -49.67
N ASN A 4 0.89 31.46 -49.55
CA ASN A 4 1.43 30.16 -49.95
C ASN A 4 1.06 29.10 -48.90
N LYS A 5 0.10 28.22 -49.24
CA LYS A 5 -0.43 27.16 -48.37
C LYS A 5 0.67 26.26 -47.79
N ALA A 6 1.81 26.12 -48.48
CA ALA A 6 2.96 25.36 -48.03
C ALA A 6 3.61 25.91 -46.75
N VAL A 7 3.60 27.23 -46.54
CA VAL A 7 4.19 27.87 -45.34
C VAL A 7 3.34 27.59 -44.11
N PHE A 8 2.02 27.48 -44.27
CA PHE A 8 1.10 27.21 -43.16
C PHE A 8 1.19 25.76 -42.66
N ILE A 9 1.44 24.81 -43.57
CA ILE A 9 1.60 23.39 -43.22
C ILE A 9 2.90 23.15 -42.45
N LEU A 10 3.97 23.90 -42.79
CA LEU A 10 5.28 23.79 -42.14
C LEU A 10 5.26 24.27 -40.67
N ILE A 11 4.45 25.29 -40.36
CA ILE A 11 4.36 25.84 -38.99
C ILE A 11 3.56 24.92 -38.05
N ILE A 12 2.54 24.24 -38.58
CA ILE A 12 1.72 23.31 -37.80
C ILE A 12 2.49 22.02 -37.46
N THR A 13 3.41 21.57 -38.32
CA THR A 13 4.20 20.37 -38.07
C THR A 13 5.34 20.57 -37.06
N LEU A 14 5.79 21.80 -36.83
CA LEU A 14 6.91 22.09 -35.94
C LEU A 14 6.54 22.16 -34.43
N SER A 15 5.25 22.09 -34.08
CA SER A 15 4.79 22.29 -32.69
C SER A 15 4.59 21.00 -31.87
N VAL A 16 4.91 19.81 -32.41
CA VAL A 16 4.60 18.52 -31.74
C VAL A 16 5.83 17.86 -31.07
N ALA A 17 7.01 18.47 -31.16
CA ALA A 17 8.26 17.87 -30.67
C ALA A 17 8.72 18.44 -29.31
N ALA A 18 7.85 18.42 -28.29
CA ALA A 18 8.28 18.55 -26.91
C ALA A 18 8.25 17.17 -26.24
N PRO A 19 9.40 16.49 -26.04
CA PRO A 19 9.41 15.28 -25.22
C PRO A 19 9.14 15.71 -23.78
N VAL A 20 7.89 15.54 -23.35
CA VAL A 20 7.52 15.62 -21.94
C VAL A 20 8.24 14.48 -21.24
N ALA A 21 9.38 14.78 -20.62
CA ALA A 21 10.11 13.85 -19.78
C ALA A 21 9.29 13.60 -18.51
N VAL A 22 8.33 12.68 -18.59
CA VAL A 22 7.60 12.15 -17.44
C VAL A 22 8.61 11.38 -16.59
N ARG A 23 9.18 12.04 -15.59
CA ARG A 23 9.96 11.37 -14.54
C ARG A 23 8.99 10.57 -13.70
N SER A 24 8.93 9.25 -13.90
CA SER A 24 8.25 8.35 -12.98
C SER A 24 9.02 8.38 -11.65
N GLN A 25 8.49 9.11 -10.67
CA GLN A 25 8.89 8.91 -9.29
C GLN A 25 8.42 7.51 -8.92
N THR A 26 9.30 6.52 -9.02
CA THR A 26 8.98 5.16 -8.58
C THR A 26 8.74 5.26 -7.07
N PRO A 27 7.50 5.11 -6.59
CA PRO A 27 7.25 5.13 -5.16
C PRO A 27 8.10 4.01 -4.57
N GLY A 28 8.78 4.27 -3.45
CA GLY A 28 9.48 3.22 -2.71
C GLY A 28 8.56 2.02 -2.46
N PRO A 29 9.10 0.84 -2.15
CA PRO A 29 8.30 -0.37 -1.97
C PRO A 29 7.17 -0.11 -0.98
N ALA A 30 5.92 -0.23 -1.45
CA ALA A 30 4.72 0.04 -0.64
C ALA A 30 4.54 -0.92 0.53
N PHE A 31 5.31 -2.01 0.57
CA PHE A 31 5.27 -3.04 1.60
C PHE A 31 6.69 -3.52 1.95
N ARG A 32 6.86 -3.98 3.19
CA ARG A 32 8.11 -4.58 3.67
C ARG A 32 8.31 -5.92 2.98
N LYS A 33 9.47 -6.06 2.31
CA LYS A 33 9.84 -7.30 1.62
C LYS A 33 9.94 -8.46 2.62
N GLY A 34 9.46 -9.61 2.20
CA GLY A 34 9.48 -10.83 2.98
C GLY A 34 8.48 -10.88 4.16
N GLU A 35 7.61 -9.88 4.33
CA GLU A 35 6.70 -9.79 5.48
C GLU A 35 5.22 -9.85 5.09
N VAL A 36 4.47 -10.65 5.85
CA VAL A 36 3.01 -10.78 5.71
C VAL A 36 2.38 -10.66 7.09
N ILE A 37 1.32 -9.87 7.20
CA ILE A 37 0.48 -9.79 8.39
C ILE A 37 -0.67 -10.75 8.20
N VAL A 38 -0.93 -11.59 9.21
CA VAL A 38 -2.06 -12.50 9.23
C VAL A 38 -2.89 -12.31 10.46
N GLU A 39 -4.18 -12.57 10.30
CA GLU A 39 -5.14 -12.71 11.37
C GLU A 39 -5.53 -14.18 11.47
N VAL A 40 -5.31 -14.77 12.64
CA VAL A 40 -5.57 -16.19 12.89
C VAL A 40 -6.92 -16.34 13.56
N LYS A 41 -7.61 -17.47 13.33
CA LYS A 41 -8.86 -17.78 14.03
C LYS A 41 -8.61 -17.90 15.54
N PRO A 42 -9.54 -17.41 16.38
CA PRO A 42 -9.46 -17.65 17.83
C PRO A 42 -9.34 -19.15 18.12
N GLY A 43 -8.38 -19.51 18.98
CA GLY A 43 -8.13 -20.90 19.36
C GLY A 43 -7.24 -21.71 18.40
N ALA A 44 -6.89 -21.18 17.23
CA ALA A 44 -5.91 -21.81 16.35
C ALA A 44 -4.47 -21.40 16.71
N SER A 45 -3.54 -22.35 16.61
CA SER A 45 -2.11 -22.12 16.89
C SER A 45 -1.41 -21.56 15.66
N ILE A 46 -0.70 -20.44 15.85
CA ILE A 46 0.11 -19.84 14.78
C ILE A 46 1.32 -20.72 14.43
N GLU A 47 1.82 -21.51 15.37
CA GLU A 47 2.90 -22.48 15.16
C GLU A 47 2.45 -23.57 14.17
N ALA A 48 1.21 -24.05 14.29
CA ALA A 48 0.63 -25.01 13.34
C ALA A 48 0.49 -24.42 11.93
N VAL A 49 -0.01 -23.18 11.83
CA VAL A 49 -0.08 -22.44 10.55
C VAL A 49 1.31 -22.30 9.94
N ASN A 50 2.29 -21.88 10.75
CA ASN A 50 3.68 -21.73 10.32
C ASN A 50 4.31 -23.03 9.84
N ALA A 51 4.05 -24.15 10.52
CA ALA A 51 4.56 -25.46 10.12
C ALA A 51 4.02 -25.90 8.76
N ARG A 52 2.71 -25.71 8.49
CA ARG A 52 2.09 -26.06 7.20
C ARG A 52 2.57 -25.18 6.06
N ILE A 53 2.75 -23.88 6.33
CA ILE A 53 3.06 -22.89 5.31
C ILE A 53 4.58 -22.70 5.16
N GLY A 54 5.39 -23.03 6.15
CA GLY A 54 6.82 -22.72 6.16
C GLY A 54 7.06 -21.21 6.29
N THR A 55 6.39 -20.58 7.25
CA THR A 55 6.60 -19.18 7.67
C THR A 55 7.14 -19.12 9.09
N ILE A 56 7.69 -17.97 9.48
CA ILE A 56 8.25 -17.75 10.83
C ILE A 56 7.52 -16.57 11.46
N THR A 57 7.05 -16.70 12.70
CA THR A 57 6.49 -15.55 13.43
C THR A 57 7.60 -14.59 13.83
N LEU A 58 7.47 -13.33 13.40
CA LEU A 58 8.35 -12.23 13.82
C LEU A 58 7.80 -11.50 15.04
N GLN A 59 6.48 -11.27 15.08
CA GLN A 59 5.85 -10.50 16.13
C GLN A 59 4.39 -10.90 16.28
N HIS A 60 3.89 -10.93 17.51
CA HIS A 60 2.48 -11.01 17.85
C HIS A 60 2.02 -9.67 18.42
N LEU A 61 0.86 -9.19 17.98
CA LEU A 61 0.18 -8.05 18.58
C LEU A 61 -0.63 -8.55 19.78
N PHE A 62 -0.10 -8.37 20.99
CA PHE A 62 -0.73 -8.82 22.22
C PHE A 62 -2.17 -8.31 22.37
N GLY A 63 -3.04 -9.17 22.91
CA GLY A 63 -4.47 -8.88 23.03
C GLY A 63 -5.26 -9.02 21.72
N THR A 64 -4.61 -9.44 20.63
CA THR A 64 -5.25 -9.65 19.32
C THR A 64 -4.85 -10.99 18.71
N ASN A 65 -5.48 -11.37 17.59
CA ASN A 65 -5.07 -12.53 16.79
C ASN A 65 -4.20 -12.14 15.57
N PHE A 66 -3.57 -10.98 15.61
CA PHE A 66 -2.71 -10.49 14.52
C PHE A 66 -1.24 -10.85 14.71
N TYR A 67 -0.66 -11.47 13.70
CA TYR A 67 0.73 -11.90 13.70
C TYR A 67 1.45 -11.35 12.48
N ARG A 68 2.69 -10.90 12.68
CA ARG A 68 3.62 -10.56 11.60
C ARG A 68 4.50 -11.77 11.32
N LEU A 69 4.44 -12.27 10.09
CA LEU A 69 5.16 -13.44 9.64
C LEU A 69 6.24 -13.08 8.63
N MET A 70 7.36 -13.77 8.70
CA MET A 70 8.42 -13.76 7.69
C MET A 70 8.20 -14.91 6.71
N THR A 71 8.24 -14.59 5.42
CA THR A 71 8.28 -15.58 4.35
C THR A 71 9.72 -16.01 4.07
N PRO A 72 9.97 -17.23 3.57
CA PRO A 72 11.30 -17.69 3.21
C PRO A 72 11.99 -16.75 2.22
N ARG A 73 13.31 -16.56 2.40
CA ARG A 73 14.12 -15.66 1.56
C ARG A 73 14.00 -16.05 0.08
N GLY A 74 13.90 -15.04 -0.78
CA GLY A 74 13.80 -15.22 -2.24
C GLY A 74 12.44 -15.73 -2.74
N LYS A 75 11.42 -15.87 -1.87
CA LYS A 75 10.05 -16.21 -2.30
C LYS A 75 9.19 -14.96 -2.46
N LYS A 76 8.21 -15.06 -3.36
CA LYS A 76 7.23 -13.99 -3.62
C LYS A 76 6.22 -13.90 -2.48
N GLU A 77 6.18 -12.78 -1.79
CA GLU A 77 5.31 -12.49 -0.64
C GLU A 77 3.83 -12.61 -1.03
N ASN A 78 3.48 -12.16 -2.23
CA ASN A 78 2.12 -12.23 -2.74
C ASN A 78 1.63 -13.69 -2.89
N LYS A 79 2.53 -14.64 -3.20
CA LYS A 79 2.19 -16.07 -3.26
C LYS A 79 1.88 -16.60 -1.87
N PHE A 80 2.68 -16.21 -0.87
CA PHE A 80 2.48 -16.59 0.52
C PHE A 80 1.21 -15.98 1.09
N ARG A 81 0.95 -14.70 0.84
CA ARG A 81 -0.33 -14.05 1.20
C ARG A 81 -1.53 -14.84 0.67
N LYS A 82 -1.53 -15.20 -0.62
CA LYS A 82 -2.63 -15.98 -1.23
C LYS A 82 -2.75 -17.39 -0.64
N ARG A 83 -1.63 -18.00 -0.23
CA ARG A 83 -1.64 -19.34 0.39
C ARG A 83 -2.15 -19.29 1.83
N LEU A 84 -1.70 -18.30 2.60
CA LEU A 84 -2.18 -18.04 3.97
C LEU A 84 -3.67 -17.73 3.97
N ALA A 85 -4.16 -16.91 3.03
CA ALA A 85 -5.60 -16.61 2.90
C ALA A 85 -6.47 -17.83 2.56
N LYS A 86 -5.87 -18.97 2.16
CA LYS A 86 -6.58 -20.23 1.90
C LYS A 86 -6.46 -21.23 3.05
N ASP A 87 -5.63 -20.95 4.05
CA ASP A 87 -5.46 -21.83 5.20
C ASP A 87 -6.71 -21.75 6.09
N ALA A 88 -7.18 -22.91 6.56
CA ALA A 88 -8.43 -23.01 7.31
C ALA A 88 -8.39 -22.25 8.64
N ASP A 89 -7.20 -22.03 9.20
CA ASP A 89 -7.01 -21.38 10.49
C ASP A 89 -6.72 -19.87 10.37
N VAL A 90 -6.69 -19.34 9.14
CA VAL A 90 -6.40 -17.92 8.88
C VAL A 90 -7.68 -17.21 8.44
N LEU A 91 -8.00 -16.10 9.11
CA LEU A 91 -9.13 -15.23 8.77
C LEU A 91 -8.76 -14.24 7.67
N SER A 92 -7.58 -13.61 7.79
CA SER A 92 -7.12 -12.63 6.82
C SER A 92 -5.60 -12.65 6.65
N ALA A 93 -5.11 -12.33 5.45
CA ALA A 93 -3.69 -12.23 5.16
C ALA A 93 -3.40 -11.04 4.24
N LYS A 94 -2.52 -10.13 4.66
CA LYS A 94 -2.16 -8.90 3.94
C LYS A 94 -0.64 -8.70 3.92
N LEU A 95 -0.14 -8.00 2.90
CA LEU A 95 1.27 -7.59 2.89
C LEU A 95 1.49 -6.51 3.96
N ASN A 96 2.65 -6.50 4.62
CA ASN A 96 2.95 -5.49 5.63
C ASN A 96 3.27 -4.13 4.96
N PRO A 97 2.41 -3.10 5.03
CA PRO A 97 2.69 -1.83 4.39
C PRO A 97 3.86 -1.10 5.04
N VAL A 98 4.65 -0.38 4.23
CA VAL A 98 5.59 0.60 4.77
C VAL A 98 4.81 1.88 5.07
N VAL A 99 4.60 2.18 6.35
CA VAL A 99 3.96 3.43 6.75
C VAL A 99 5.02 4.54 6.72
N ASN A 100 4.97 5.39 5.70
CA ASN A 100 5.69 6.65 5.69
C ASN A 100 4.84 7.65 6.47
N SER A 101 5.35 8.17 7.59
CA SER A 101 4.65 9.02 8.57
C SER A 101 3.92 10.24 8.00
N ILE A 102 4.25 10.67 6.77
CA ILE A 102 3.66 11.83 6.10
C ILE A 102 2.14 11.68 5.88
N THR A 103 1.61 10.46 5.74
CA THR A 103 0.17 10.25 5.45
C THR A 103 -0.72 10.05 6.67
N LEU A 104 -0.14 9.82 7.86
CA LEU A 104 -0.91 9.55 9.08
C LEU A 104 -1.48 10.82 9.73
N PHE A 105 -0.86 11.98 9.49
CA PHE A 105 -1.28 13.28 10.02
C PHE A 105 -2.28 14.03 9.13
N GLY A 106 -2.55 13.55 7.92
CA GLY A 106 -3.47 14.22 6.99
C GLY A 106 -4.95 14.03 7.30
N ARG A 107 -5.32 13.31 8.38
CA ARG A 107 -6.72 12.94 8.65
C ARG A 107 -7.41 13.58 9.83
N ILE A 108 -6.76 14.43 10.64
CA ILE A 108 -7.45 15.08 11.76
C ILE A 108 -6.85 16.46 12.03
N LEU A 109 -7.29 17.47 11.28
CA LEU A 109 -7.44 18.86 11.78
C LEU A 109 -8.65 19.49 11.06
N SER A 110 -9.82 18.87 11.14
CA SER A 110 -11.06 19.64 11.05
C SER A 110 -11.20 20.40 12.37
N GLY A 111 -10.41 21.46 12.53
CA GLY A 111 -10.59 22.42 13.61
C GLY A 111 -11.96 23.08 13.46
N PHE A 112 -12.58 23.44 14.59
CA PHE A 112 -13.75 24.29 14.58
C PHE A 112 -13.43 25.57 13.79
N PRO A 113 -14.35 26.12 12.96
CA PRO A 113 -14.10 27.32 12.16
C PRO A 113 -13.49 28.48 12.97
N ASP A 114 -13.87 28.58 14.25
CA ASP A 114 -13.44 29.64 15.16
C ASP A 114 -12.48 29.14 16.27
N GLY A 115 -11.97 27.91 16.18
CA GLY A 115 -11.00 27.36 17.13
C GLY A 115 -11.53 26.92 18.51
N PHE A 116 -12.83 27.06 18.77
CA PHE A 116 -13.46 26.66 20.04
C PHE A 116 -14.57 25.62 19.84
N ALA A 117 -14.63 24.63 20.74
CA ALA A 117 -15.77 23.73 20.85
C ALA A 117 -16.93 24.48 21.53
N SER A 118 -18.00 24.78 20.78
CA SER A 118 -19.23 25.31 21.38
C SER A 118 -20.01 24.15 22.02
N PRO A 119 -20.31 24.18 23.34
CA PRO A 119 -21.26 23.23 23.91
C PRO A 119 -22.64 23.50 23.31
N GLY A 120 -23.30 22.45 22.82
CA GLY A 120 -24.66 22.52 22.31
C GLY A 120 -25.58 23.08 23.38
N ARG A 121 -26.18 24.25 23.14
CA ARG A 121 -27.22 24.80 24.01
C ARG A 121 -28.47 23.93 23.88
N ALA A 122 -28.96 23.48 25.03
CA ALA A 122 -30.29 22.90 25.20
C ALA A 122 -31.37 23.94 24.91
#